data_AF-A0AAE5TL46-F1
#
_entry.id   AF-A0AAE5TL46-F1
#
_cell.length_a   1.000
_cell.length_b   1.000
_cell.length_c   1.000
_cell.angle_alpha   90.00
_cell.angle_beta   90.00
_cell.angle_gamma   90.00
#
_symmetry.space_group_name_H-M   'P 1'
#
loop_
_entity.id
_entity.type
_entity.pdbx_description
1 polymer ?
#
loop_
_entity_poly.entity_id
_entity_poly.type
_entity_poly.pdbx_seq_one_letter_code
_entity_poly.pdbx_strand_id
1 'polypeptide(L)'
;MNLENDFLLNEIFEGRIDIAIFVVDRNYLFVFDDKENFTIDIRPFYKRYLNDGIITKEQYTYAINHYRGGAFTLDKASINKYISSIKIKPKDIIEMKNFLYGI
;
A
#
# COMPACT_ATOMS: atom_id res chain seq x y z
N MET A 1 -3.63 -5.58 -25.49
CA MET A 1 -3.64 -5.29 -24.04
C MET A 1 -2.36 -5.86 -23.46
N ASN A 2 -1.68 -5.14 -22.56
CA ASN A 2 -0.42 -5.60 -21.97
C ASN A 2 -0.73 -6.75 -20.99
N LEU A 3 -0.06 -7.90 -21.11
CA LEU A 3 -0.23 -9.08 -20.24
C LEU A 3 -0.17 -8.74 -18.75
N GLU A 4 0.66 -7.78 -18.36
CA GLU A 4 0.75 -7.30 -16.97
C GLU A 4 -0.50 -6.56 -16.51
N ASN A 5 -1.12 -5.77 -17.39
CA ASN A 5 -2.35 -5.06 -17.06
C ASN A 5 -3.52 -6.04 -16.93
N ASP A 6 -3.59 -7.05 -17.81
CA ASP A 6 -4.65 -8.06 -17.79
C ASP A 6 -4.57 -8.88 -16.49
N PHE A 7 -3.36 -9.26 -16.08
CA PHE A 7 -3.13 -9.89 -14.79
C PHE A 7 -3.60 -9.00 -13.63
N LEU A 8 -3.15 -7.75 -13.58
CA LEU A 8 -3.50 -6.84 -12.48
C LEU A 8 -5.00 -6.58 -12.41
N LEU A 9 -5.69 -6.40 -13.55
CA LEU A 9 -7.14 -6.25 -13.59
C LEU A 9 -7.84 -7.50 -13.04
N ASN A 10 -7.39 -8.70 -13.41
CA ASN A 10 -7.94 -9.94 -12.87
C ASN A 10 -7.74 -10.00 -11.34
N GLU A 11 -6.55 -9.68 -10.83
CA GLU A 11 -6.31 -9.66 -9.38
C GLU A 11 -7.24 -8.67 -8.65
N ILE A 12 -7.52 -7.51 -9.24
CA ILE A 12 -8.45 -6.51 -8.67
C ILE A 12 -9.89 -7.04 -8.68
N PHE A 13 -10.37 -7.53 -9.82
CA PHE A 13 -11.77 -7.98 -9.95
C PHE A 13 -12.07 -9.26 -9.19
N GLU A 14 -11.05 -10.07 -8.91
CA GLU A 14 -11.13 -11.22 -8.02
C GLU A 14 -10.96 -10.84 -6.53
N GLY A 15 -10.74 -9.56 -6.22
CA GLY A 15 -10.62 -9.05 -4.85
C GLY A 15 -9.33 -9.43 -4.14
N ARG A 16 -8.25 -9.75 -4.88
CA ARG A 16 -6.92 -10.07 -4.33
C ARG A 16 -6.01 -8.86 -4.18
N ILE A 17 -6.24 -7.82 -4.98
CA ILE A 17 -5.52 -6.55 -4.92
C ILE A 17 -6.52 -5.41 -4.80
N ASP A 18 -6.28 -4.49 -3.88
CA ASP A 18 -7.07 -3.29 -3.70
C ASP A 18 -6.43 -2.09 -4.41
N ILE A 19 -7.25 -1.08 -4.70
CA ILE A 19 -6.78 0.20 -5.24
C ILE A 19 -7.08 1.32 -4.25
N ALA A 20 -6.07 2.07 -3.85
CA ALA A 20 -6.22 3.32 -3.12
C ALA A 20 -5.78 4.51 -3.97
N ILE A 21 -6.40 5.67 -3.73
CA ILE A 21 -6.02 6.94 -4.34
C ILE A 21 -5.47 7.86 -3.26
N PHE A 22 -4.21 8.24 -3.40
CA PHE A 22 -3.57 9.26 -2.58
C PHE A 22 -3.42 10.55 -3.36
N VAL A 23 -3.77 11.67 -2.74
CA VAL A 23 -3.53 13.01 -3.32
C VAL A 23 -2.48 13.70 -2.48
N VAL A 24 -1.28 13.86 -3.03
CA VAL A 24 -0.12 14.44 -2.35
C VAL A 24 0.39 15.61 -3.19
N ASP A 25 0.38 16.82 -2.61
CA ASP A 25 0.85 18.03 -3.29
C ASP A 25 0.23 18.23 -4.68
N ARG A 26 -1.08 17.97 -4.79
CA ARG A 26 -1.89 18.03 -6.03
C ARG A 26 -1.58 16.95 -7.07
N ASN A 27 -0.74 15.97 -6.74
CA ASN A 27 -0.49 14.79 -7.57
C ASN A 27 -1.35 13.62 -7.10
N TYR A 28 -1.94 12.90 -8.05
CA TYR A 28 -2.76 11.72 -7.78
C TYR A 28 -1.90 10.48 -7.97
N LEU A 29 -1.92 9.61 -6.97
CA LEU A 29 -1.21 8.34 -6.96
C LEU A 29 -2.22 7.22 -6.76
N PHE A 30 -2.41 6.40 -7.78
CA PHE A 30 -3.21 5.19 -7.73
C PHE A 30 -2.30 4.03 -7.33
N VAL A 31 -2.48 3.52 -6.10
CA VAL A 31 -1.65 2.50 -5.50
C VAL A 31 -2.40 1.17 -5.48
N PHE A 32 -1.71 0.11 -5.90
CA PHE A 32 -2.22 -1.27 -5.96
C PHE A 32 -1.52 -2.09 -4.90
N ASP A 33 -2.25 -2.52 -3.88
CA ASP A 33 -1.68 -3.23 -2.74
C ASP A 33 -2.78 -3.97 -1.95
N ASP A 34 -2.39 -4.71 -0.93
CA ASP A 34 -3.30 -5.28 0.06
C ASP A 34 -3.93 -4.16 0.93
N LYS A 35 -5.25 -4.19 1.15
CA LYS A 35 -5.96 -3.21 2.00
C LYS A 35 -5.34 -2.95 3.37
N GLU A 36 -4.68 -3.94 3.98
CA GLU A 36 -4.01 -3.76 5.26
C GLU A 36 -2.93 -2.67 5.15
N ASN A 37 -2.31 -2.53 3.97
CA ASN A 37 -1.37 -1.47 3.60
C ASN A 37 -2.02 -0.10 3.30
N PHE A 38 -3.32 0.08 3.55
CA PHE A 38 -3.96 1.41 3.52
C PHE A 38 -4.34 1.95 4.90
N THR A 39 -4.10 1.18 5.97
CA THR A 39 -4.22 1.64 7.36
C THR A 39 -3.42 2.94 7.61
N ILE A 40 -4.06 3.97 8.19
CA ILE A 40 -3.39 5.26 8.45
C ILE A 40 -2.26 5.13 9.47
N ASP A 41 -2.47 4.37 10.55
CA ASP A 41 -1.44 4.10 11.56
C ASP A 41 -1.57 2.66 12.04
N ILE A 42 -0.55 1.85 11.77
CA ILE A 42 -0.56 0.42 12.10
C ILE A 42 -0.13 0.15 13.55
N ARG A 43 0.49 1.12 14.24
CA ARG A 43 1.06 0.93 15.57
C ARG A 43 0.03 0.46 16.61
N PRO A 44 -1.21 0.97 16.66
CA PRO A 44 -2.21 0.48 17.60
C PRO A 44 -2.49 -1.02 17.47
N PHE A 45 -2.49 -1.56 16.24
CA PHE A 45 -2.72 -2.97 15.98
C PHE A 45 -1.59 -3.84 16.53
N TYR A 46 -0.33 -3.52 16.18
CA TYR A 46 0.82 -4.25 16.70
C TYR A 46 1.02 -4.06 18.21
N LYS A 47 0.68 -2.89 18.76
CA LYS A 47 0.74 -2.64 20.20
C LYS A 47 -0.26 -3.52 20.96
N ARG A 48 -1.45 -3.74 20.39
CA ARG A 48 -2.41 -4.69 20.96
C ARG A 48 -1.85 -6.11 20.97
N TYR A 49 -1.27 -6.59 19.87
CA TYR A 49 -0.64 -7.92 19.84
C TYR A 49 0.50 -8.08 20.86
N LEU A 50 1.28 -7.03 21.07
CA LEU A 50 2.31 -7.02 22.11
C LEU A 50 1.70 -7.10 23.51
N ASN A 51 0.65 -6.32 23.78
CA ASN A 51 -0.03 -6.33 25.08
C ASN A 51 -0.74 -7.66 25.38
N ASP A 52 -1.29 -8.30 24.34
CA ASP A 52 -1.98 -9.58 24.42
C ASP A 52 -0.99 -10.76 24.49
N GLY A 53 0.33 -10.50 24.44
CA GLY A 53 1.38 -11.52 24.48
C GLY A 53 1.50 -12.38 23.21
N ILE A 54 0.87 -11.96 22.11
CA ILE A 54 0.87 -12.66 20.82
C ILE A 54 2.23 -12.51 20.11
N ILE A 55 2.89 -11.37 20.29
CA ILE A 55 4.22 -11.09 19.74
C ILE A 55 5.18 -10.60 20.81
N THR A 56 6.47 -10.84 20.62
CA THR A 56 7.54 -10.29 21.48
C THR A 56 7.83 -8.83 21.13
N LYS A 57 8.60 -8.17 22.00
CA LYS A 57 9.06 -6.79 21.75
C LYS A 57 9.96 -6.69 20.52
N GLU A 58 10.77 -7.72 20.27
CA GLU A 58 11.65 -7.81 19.09
C GLU A 58 10.81 -7.96 17.82
N GLN A 59 9.79 -8.82 17.84
CA GLN A 59 8.86 -8.99 16.72
C GLN A 59 8.04 -7.72 16.45
N TYR A 60 7.58 -7.03 17.49
CA TYR A 60 6.94 -5.71 17.36
C TYR A 60 7.87 -4.71 16.67
N THR A 61 9.11 -4.59 17.16
CA THR A 61 10.09 -3.64 16.63
C THR A 61 10.42 -3.95 15.17
N TYR A 62 10.59 -5.24 14.85
CA TYR A 62 10.80 -5.70 13.49
C TYR A 62 9.61 -5.35 12.58
N ALA A 63 8.39 -5.67 13.00
CA ALA A 63 7.19 -5.41 12.21
C ALA A 63 7.02 -3.92 11.89
N ILE A 64 7.13 -3.04 12.89
CA ILE A 64 7.01 -1.59 12.70
C ILE A 64 8.10 -1.05 11.74
N ASN A 65 9.32 -1.54 11.84
CA ASN A 65 10.43 -1.06 11.00
C ASN A 65 10.36 -1.54 9.55
N HIS A 66 9.68 -2.67 9.29
CA HIS A 66 9.58 -3.25 7.95
C HIS A 66 8.23 -2.98 7.27
N TYR A 67 7.21 -2.60 8.04
CA TYR A 67 5.90 -2.25 7.51
C TYR A 67 6.01 -1.09 6.51
N ARG A 68 5.63 -1.34 5.25
CA ARG A 68 5.71 -0.36 4.14
C ARG A 68 7.10 0.30 4.00
N GLY A 69 8.17 -0.48 4.17
CA GLY A 69 9.53 0.04 4.16
C GLY A 69 9.83 1.01 5.32
N GLY A 70 9.13 0.86 6.45
CA GLY A 70 9.27 1.70 7.64
C GLY A 70 8.27 2.86 7.72
N ALA A 71 7.25 2.89 6.86
CA ALA A 71 6.14 3.85 6.92
C ALA A 71 4.97 3.31 7.77
N PHE A 72 5.15 3.29 9.09
CA PHE A 72 4.11 2.82 10.04
C PHE A 72 2.91 3.76 10.17
N THR A 73 3.09 5.05 9.86
CA THR A 73 2.02 6.02 9.69
C THR A 73 1.97 6.41 8.22
N LEU A 74 0.79 6.65 7.67
CA LEU A 74 0.57 7.13 6.32
C LEU A 74 0.30 8.64 6.35
N ASP A 75 1.35 9.42 6.10
CA ASP A 75 1.31 10.87 6.06
C ASP A 75 2.22 11.38 4.93
N LYS A 76 2.26 12.70 4.76
CA LYS A 76 3.06 13.34 3.70
C LYS A 76 4.57 13.05 3.84
N ALA A 77 5.09 12.85 5.05
CA ALA A 77 6.51 12.58 5.27
C ALA A 77 6.88 11.11 5.00
N SER A 78 5.92 10.19 5.16
CA SER A 78 6.16 8.75 5.03
C SER A 78 5.70 8.15 3.69
N ILE A 79 4.79 8.82 2.96
CA ILE A 79 4.20 8.27 1.73
C ILE A 79 5.26 7.84 0.71
N ASN A 80 6.33 8.61 0.54
CA ASN A 80 7.41 8.26 -0.39
C ASN A 80 8.12 6.97 0.00
N LYS A 81 8.32 6.71 1.30
CA LYS A 81 8.89 5.43 1.76
C LYS A 81 7.99 4.26 1.42
N TYR A 82 6.68 4.43 1.61
CA TYR A 82 5.70 3.42 1.22
C TYR A 82 5.78 3.14 -0.28
N ILE A 83 5.70 4.19 -1.12
CA ILE A 83 5.77 4.05 -2.58
C ILE A 83 7.06 3.39 -3.06
N SER A 84 8.20 3.69 -2.44
CA SER A 84 9.47 3.04 -2.79
C SER A 84 9.56 1.58 -2.33
N SER A 85 8.68 1.12 -1.44
CA SER A 85 8.68 -0.24 -0.90
C SER A 85 7.78 -1.23 -1.66
N ILE A 86 6.81 -0.72 -2.43
CA ILE A 86 5.85 -1.57 -3.15
C ILE A 86 6.41 -2.06 -4.48
N LYS A 87 5.96 -3.25 -4.89
CA LYS A 87 6.41 -3.91 -6.12
C LYS A 87 5.74 -3.34 -7.37
N ILE A 88 4.47 -2.96 -7.25
CA ILE A 88 3.70 -2.39 -8.36
C ILE A 88 3.84 -0.87 -8.27
N LYS A 89 4.47 -0.28 -9.29
CA LYS A 89 4.60 1.18 -9.38
C LYS A 89 3.20 1.81 -9.36
N PRO A 90 2.96 2.85 -8.53
CA PRO A 90 1.72 3.61 -8.61
C PRO A 90 1.53 4.21 -10.00
N LYS A 91 0.26 4.34 -10.38
CA LYS A 91 -0.11 5.02 -11.62
C LYS A 91 -0.49 6.46 -11.32
N ASP A 92 -0.13 7.37 -12.23
CA ASP A 92 -0.74 8.70 -12.29
C ASP A 92 -2.12 8.64 -12.96
N ILE A 93 -2.78 9.80 -13.13
CA ILE A 93 -4.11 9.87 -13.77
C ILE A 93 -4.11 9.32 -15.20
N ILE A 94 -3.09 9.65 -15.99
CA ILE A 94 -3.03 9.27 -17.41
C ILE A 94 -2.81 7.76 -17.49
N GLU A 95 -1.82 7.26 -16.75
CA GLU A 95 -1.53 5.83 -16.64
C GLU A 95 -2.75 5.04 -16.15
N MET A 96 -3.52 5.57 -15.18
CA MET A 96 -4.72 4.91 -14.66
C MET A 96 -5.87 4.91 -15.66
N LYS A 97 -6.08 6.00 -16.42
CA LYS A 97 -7.09 6.03 -17.48
C LYS A 97 -6.78 5.01 -18.56
N ASN A 98 -5.53 4.96 -19.00
CA ASN A 98 -5.08 4.00 -20.00
C ASN A 98 -5.21 2.55 -19.48
N PHE A 99 -4.94 2.34 -18.19
CA PHE A 99 -5.11 1.05 -17.53
C PHE A 99 -6.56 0.55 -17.52
N LEU A 100 -7.52 1.42 -17.21
CA LEU A 100 -8.94 1.04 -17.12
C LEU A 100 -9.66 0.97 -18.48
N TYR A 101 -9.29 1.85 -19.41
CA TYR A 101 -10.06 2.08 -20.64
C TYR A 101 -9.30 1.68 -21.91
N GLY A 102 -8.02 1.31 -21.82
CA GLY A 102 -7.21 0.87 -22.96
C GLY A 102 -6.94 1.95 -24.02
N ILE A 103 -7.07 3.23 -23.64
CA ILE A 103 -6.77 4.42 -24.46
C ILE A 103 -5.30 4.83 -24.36
#